data_AF-I7LJ18-F1
#
_entry.id   AF-I7LJ18-F1
#
_cell.length_a   1.000
_cell.length_b   1.000
_cell.length_c   1.000
_cell.angle_alpha   90.00
_cell.angle_beta   90.00
_cell.angle_gamma   90.00
#
_symmetry.space_group_name_H-M   'P 1'
#
loop_
_entity.id
_entity.type
_entity.pdbx_description
1 polymer ?
#
loop_
_entity_poly.entity_id
_entity_poly.type
_entity_poly.pdbx_seq_one_letter_code
_entity_poly.pdbx_strand_id
1 'polypeptide(L)'
;MGERKKESFFTILISRIAGIVIFLILLAILNALTGYVQSLTFLRVVEFLNANIGLLILIAVIFLVGDLFGALTFPLNLPGPVFGAVGAVFTVMFLFRLFLLVGEITGIGFFAIFTGTLALLIYILVFIVVLIGGYIALFADPPGET
;
A
#
# COMPACT_ATOMS: atom_id res chain seq x y z
N MET A 1 -6.19 -28.50 9.29
CA MET A 1 -4.97 -27.74 9.59
C MET A 1 -4.19 -27.70 8.30
N GLY A 2 -4.38 -26.65 7.49
CA GLY A 2 -3.78 -26.57 6.16
C GLY A 2 -2.35 -26.09 6.29
N GLU A 3 -1.40 -26.89 5.82
CA GLU A 3 0.00 -26.50 5.71
C GLU A 3 0.09 -25.19 4.91
N ARG A 4 0.40 -24.07 5.58
CA ARG A 4 0.77 -22.83 4.88
C ARG A 4 2.15 -23.08 4.30
N LYS A 5 2.19 -23.61 3.08
CA LYS A 5 3.40 -23.76 2.27
C LYS A 5 4.13 -22.41 2.31
N LYS A 6 5.33 -22.35 2.93
CA LYS A 6 6.18 -21.16 2.90
C LYS A 6 6.30 -20.74 1.43
N GLU A 7 5.69 -19.61 1.07
CA GLU A 7 5.78 -19.13 -0.29
C GLU A 7 7.26 -18.92 -0.60
N SER A 8 7.69 -19.43 -1.74
CA SER A 8 9.08 -19.25 -2.17
C SER A 8 9.36 -17.75 -2.29
N PHE A 9 10.56 -17.34 -1.90
CA PHE A 9 11.04 -15.96 -2.08
C PHE A 9 10.80 -15.46 -3.52
N PHE A 10 10.96 -16.33 -4.51
CA PHE A 10 10.66 -16.06 -5.92
C PHE A 10 9.16 -15.84 -6.18
N THR A 11 8.27 -16.58 -5.50
CA THR A 11 6.82 -16.43 -5.60
C THR A 11 6.36 -15.07 -5.08
N ILE A 12 6.89 -14.63 -3.93
CA ILE A 12 6.62 -13.31 -3.34
C ILE A 12 7.08 -12.22 -4.31
N LEU A 13 8.31 -12.32 -4.83
CA LEU A 13 8.86 -11.34 -5.76
C LEU A 13 8.01 -11.24 -7.04
N ILE A 14 7.66 -12.37 -7.66
CA ILE A 14 6.87 -12.39 -8.90
C ILE A 14 5.46 -11.83 -8.66
N SER A 15 4.78 -12.23 -7.59
CA SER A 15 3.41 -11.76 -7.32
C SER A 15 3.34 -10.25 -7.09
N ARG A 16 4.29 -9.70 -6.33
CA ARG A 16 4.37 -8.25 -6.06
C ARG A 16 4.75 -7.45 -7.30
N ILE A 17 5.75 -7.90 -8.06
CA ILE A 17 6.13 -7.24 -9.33
C ILE A 17 4.99 -7.32 -10.33
N ALA A 18 4.32 -8.47 -10.46
CA ALA A 18 3.17 -8.61 -11.35
C ALA A 18 2.06 -7.60 -11.00
N GLY A 19 1.78 -7.41 -9.71
CA GLY A 19 0.83 -6.38 -9.26
C GLY A 19 1.20 -4.97 -9.71
N ILE A 20 2.49 -4.58 -9.59
CA ILE A 20 2.99 -3.29 -10.07
C ILE A 20 2.84 -3.17 -11.58
N VAL A 21 3.25 -4.19 -12.32
CA VAL A 21 3.18 -4.20 -13.80
C VAL A 21 1.72 -4.08 -14.26
N ILE A 22 0.80 -4.84 -13.67
CA ILE A 22 -0.63 -4.76 -13.97
C ILE A 22 -1.16 -3.35 -13.69
N PHE A 23 -0.82 -2.77 -12.53
CA PHE A 23 -1.21 -1.40 -12.21
C PHE A 23 -0.71 -0.40 -13.26
N LEU A 24 0.55 -0.49 -13.67
CA LEU A 24 1.12 0.41 -14.68
C LEU A 24 0.47 0.24 -16.06
N ILE A 25 0.13 -1.00 -16.45
CA ILE A 25 -0.60 -1.27 -17.70
C ILE A 25 -1.99 -0.62 -17.64
N LEU A 26 -2.72 -0.79 -16.54
CA LEU A 26 -4.03 -0.17 -16.36
C LEU A 26 -3.93 1.36 -16.40
N LEU A 27 -2.92 1.95 -15.76
CA LEU A 27 -2.69 3.39 -15.81
C LEU A 27 -2.33 3.87 -17.22
N ALA A 28 -1.54 3.12 -17.98
CA ALA A 28 -1.24 3.43 -19.37
C ALA A 28 -2.50 3.41 -20.25
N ILE A 29 -3.37 2.42 -20.05
CA ILE A 29 -4.67 2.34 -20.74
C ILE A 29 -5.54 3.55 -20.38
N LEU A 30 -5.65 3.89 -19.10
CA LEU A 30 -6.40 5.06 -18.65
C LEU A 30 -5.86 6.36 -19.26
N ASN A 31 -4.54 6.51 -19.33
CA ASN A 31 -3.91 7.65 -20.00
C ASN A 31 -4.24 7.71 -21.49
N ALA A 32 -4.20 6.58 -22.21
CA ALA A 32 -4.57 6.53 -23.62
C ALA A 32 -6.05 6.90 -23.86
N LEU A 33 -6.93 6.53 -22.92
CA LEU A 33 -8.36 6.83 -22.99
C LEU A 33 -8.68 8.31 -22.79
N THR A 34 -7.77 9.13 -22.25
CA THR A 34 -8.00 10.59 -22.06
C THR A 34 -8.22 11.32 -23.39
N GLY A 35 -7.71 10.79 -24.52
CA GLY A 35 -7.99 11.33 -25.85
C GLY A 35 -9.40 11.05 -26.37
N TYR A 36 -10.11 10.08 -25.78
CA TYR A 36 -11.42 9.61 -26.25
C TYR A 36 -12.55 9.95 -25.26
N VAL A 37 -12.24 10.03 -23.97
CA VAL A 37 -13.22 10.26 -22.89
C VAL A 37 -13.10 11.70 -22.37
N GLN A 38 -14.08 12.54 -22.74
CA GLN A 38 -14.11 13.97 -22.40
C GLN A 38 -14.82 14.28 -21.07
N SER A 39 -15.04 13.27 -20.22
CA SER A 39 -15.65 13.47 -18.90
C SER A 39 -14.65 14.13 -17.95
N LEU A 40 -15.01 15.27 -17.37
CA LEU A 40 -14.17 15.99 -16.40
C LEU A 40 -13.80 15.11 -15.20
N THR A 41 -14.74 14.29 -14.73
CA THR A 41 -14.51 13.33 -13.63
C THR A 41 -13.45 12.30 -14.01
N PHE A 42 -13.54 11.76 -15.23
CA PHE A 42 -12.57 10.78 -15.73
C PHE A 42 -11.17 11.39 -15.79
N LEU A 43 -11.04 12.57 -16.40
CA LEU A 43 -9.76 13.28 -16.53
C LEU A 43 -9.13 13.56 -15.17
N ARG A 44 -9.91 14.02 -14.18
CA ARG A 44 -9.42 14.24 -12.81
C ARG A 44 -8.92 12.97 -12.13
N VAL A 45 -9.60 11.84 -12.32
CA VAL A 45 -9.15 10.56 -11.76
C VAL A 45 -7.83 10.11 -12.39
N VAL A 46 -7.69 10.24 -13.71
CA VAL A 46 -6.45 9.90 -14.41
C VAL A 46 -5.31 10.83 -13.97
N GLU A 47 -5.55 12.13 -13.88
CA GLU A 47 -4.58 13.10 -13.38
C GLU A 47 -4.14 12.78 -11.94
N PHE A 48 -5.10 12.48 -11.06
CA PHE A 48 -4.82 12.05 -9.69
C PHE A 48 -3.91 10.82 -9.63
N LEU A 49 -4.19 9.79 -10.43
CA LEU A 49 -3.38 8.58 -10.43
C LEU A 49 -1.95 8.86 -10.93
N ASN A 50 -1.80 9.68 -11.98
CA ASN A 50 -0.49 10.09 -12.47
C ASN A 50 0.28 10.92 -11.43
N ALA A 51 -0.38 11.86 -10.75
CA ALA A 51 0.24 12.67 -9.70
C ALA A 51 0.69 11.83 -8.48
N ASN A 52 0.08 10.67 -8.27
CA ASN A 52 0.38 9.77 -7.16
C ASN A 52 1.15 8.51 -7.57
N ILE A 53 1.58 8.38 -8.83
CA ILE A 53 2.27 7.18 -9.32
C ILE A 53 3.51 6.85 -8.49
N GLY A 54 4.30 7.87 -8.15
CA GLY A 54 5.50 7.70 -7.32
C GLY A 54 5.19 7.18 -5.92
N LEU A 55 4.09 7.66 -5.31
CA LEU A 55 3.64 7.18 -4.00
C LEU A 55 3.18 5.72 -4.07
N LEU A 56 2.44 5.35 -5.12
CA LEU A 56 1.95 3.98 -5.31
C LEU A 56 3.10 2.99 -5.56
N ILE A 57 4.10 3.39 -6.36
CA ILE A 57 5.32 2.59 -6.57
C ILE A 57 6.08 2.46 -5.24
N LEU A 58 6.23 3.55 -4.48
CA LEU A 58 6.91 3.53 -3.17
C LEU A 58 6.22 2.57 -2.20
N ILE A 59 4.89 2.62 -2.09
CA ILE A 59 4.09 1.70 -1.27
C ILE A 59 4.38 0.25 -1.66
N ALA A 60 4.32 -0.04 -2.96
CA ALA A 60 4.54 -1.40 -3.46
C ALA A 60 5.96 -1.90 -3.17
N VAL A 61 6.97 -1.05 -3.33
CA VAL A 61 8.37 -1.37 -3.00
C VAL A 61 8.55 -1.60 -1.51
N ILE A 62 7.97 -0.77 -0.65
CA ILE A 62 8.07 -0.92 0.81
C ILE A 62 7.44 -2.24 1.26
N PHE A 63 6.25 -2.58 0.76
CA PHE A 63 5.63 -3.87 1.07
C PHE A 63 6.43 -5.05 0.53
N LEU A 64 6.95 -4.96 -0.70
CA LEU A 64 7.83 -5.99 -1.24
C LEU A 64 9.03 -6.21 -0.30
N VAL A 65 9.74 -5.15 0.07
CA VAL A 65 10.89 -5.25 0.99
C VAL A 65 10.46 -5.87 2.33
N GLY A 66 9.31 -5.47 2.88
CA GLY A 66 8.76 -6.05 4.10
C GLY A 66 8.47 -7.55 4.00
N ASP A 67 7.87 -8.00 2.89
CA ASP A 67 7.61 -9.42 2.67
C ASP A 67 8.89 -10.23 2.45
N LEU A 68 9.87 -9.65 1.73
CA LEU A 68 11.16 -10.30 1.52
C LEU A 68 11.88 -10.49 2.84
N PHE A 69 11.88 -9.49 3.74
CA PHE A 69 12.38 -9.67 5.10
C PHE A 69 11.55 -10.69 5.89
N GLY A 70 10.22 -10.63 5.83
CA GLY A 70 9.32 -11.56 6.51
C GLY A 70 9.53 -13.03 6.13
N ALA A 71 9.98 -13.30 4.90
CA ALA A 71 10.30 -14.65 4.42
C ALA A 71 11.63 -15.21 4.93
N LEU A 72 12.51 -14.37 5.50
CA LEU A 72 13.80 -14.80 6.05
C LEU A 72 13.61 -15.51 7.41
N THR A 73 14.63 -16.27 7.81
CA THR A 73 14.65 -16.88 9.13
C THR A 73 14.95 -15.84 10.21
N PHE A 74 14.47 -16.09 11.43
CA PHE A 74 14.84 -15.29 12.58
C PHE A 74 16.38 -15.30 12.77
N PRO A 75 17.03 -14.15 13.03
CA PRO A 75 16.46 -12.83 13.35
C PRO A 75 16.30 -11.88 12.15
N LEU A 76 16.59 -12.33 10.93
CA LEU A 76 16.59 -11.45 9.75
C LEU A 76 15.18 -11.01 9.33
N ASN A 77 14.12 -11.63 9.85
CA ASN A 77 12.73 -11.25 9.61
C ASN A 77 12.19 -10.13 10.51
N LEU A 78 12.96 -9.72 11.54
CA LEU A 78 12.60 -8.62 12.45
C LEU A 78 12.30 -7.27 11.76
N PRO A 79 12.93 -6.89 10.64
CA PRO A 79 12.59 -5.67 9.92
C PRO A 79 11.25 -5.75 9.19
N GLY A 80 10.74 -6.96 8.88
CA GLY A 80 9.51 -7.16 8.10
C GLY A 80 8.31 -6.38 8.66
N PRO A 81 7.97 -6.52 9.96
CA PRO A 81 6.92 -5.73 10.60
C PRO A 81 7.11 -4.21 10.50
N VAL A 82 8.35 -3.71 10.53
CA VAL A 82 8.65 -2.26 10.39
C VAL A 82 8.28 -1.77 9.00
N PHE A 83 8.73 -2.46 7.95
CA PHE A 83 8.37 -2.12 6.58
C PHE A 83 6.86 -2.24 6.34
N GLY A 84 6.21 -3.26 6.91
CA GLY A 84 4.74 -3.39 6.88
C GLY A 84 4.03 -2.18 7.49
N ALA A 85 4.48 -1.70 8.66
CA ALA A 85 3.93 -0.53 9.33
C ALA A 85 4.14 0.76 8.53
N VAL A 86 5.34 0.99 7.99
CA VAL A 86 5.63 2.14 7.13
C VAL A 86 4.79 2.11 5.85
N GLY A 87 4.67 0.94 5.20
CA GLY A 87 3.84 0.74 4.02
C GLY A 87 2.38 1.08 4.28
N ALA A 88 1.84 0.62 5.42
CA ALA A 88 0.48 0.92 5.84
C ALA A 88 0.24 2.42 6.04
N VAL A 89 1.19 3.16 6.62
CA VAL A 89 1.10 4.63 6.75
C VAL A 89 0.99 5.29 5.39
N PHE A 90 1.85 4.91 4.43
CA PHE A 90 1.78 5.46 3.08
C PHE A 90 0.49 5.07 2.35
N THR A 91 -0.03 3.86 2.58
CA THR A 91 -1.35 3.46 2.07
C THR A 91 -2.45 4.36 2.63
N VAL A 92 -2.47 4.63 3.93
CA VAL A 92 -3.47 5.53 4.54
C VAL A 92 -3.31 6.96 4.00
N MET A 93 -2.08 7.42 3.78
CA MET A 93 -1.82 8.70 3.12
C MET A 93 -2.44 8.74 1.71
N PHE A 94 -2.28 7.68 0.91
CA PHE A 94 -2.91 7.59 -0.39
C PHE A 94 -4.45 7.58 -0.30
N LEU A 95 -5.02 6.87 0.67
CA LEU A 95 -6.47 6.85 0.91
C LEU A 95 -7.01 8.23 1.27
N PHE A 96 -6.30 9.01 2.09
CA PHE A 96 -6.71 10.39 2.38
C PHE A 96 -6.66 11.28 1.14
N ARG A 97 -5.63 11.13 0.29
CA ARG A 97 -5.59 11.84 -1.00
C ARG A 97 -6.77 11.44 -1.89
N LEU A 98 -7.15 10.17 -1.91
CA LEU A 98 -8.31 9.68 -2.65
C LEU A 98 -9.62 10.27 -2.09
N PHE A 99 -9.77 10.38 -0.78
CA PHE A 99 -10.91 11.04 -0.15
C PHE A 99 -11.01 12.52 -0.50
N LEU A 100 -9.87 13.23 -0.56
CA LEU A 100 -9.85 14.62 -1.02
C LEU A 100 -10.30 14.74 -2.49
N LEU A 101 -9.82 13.86 -3.38
CA LEU A 101 -10.30 13.81 -4.77
C LEU A 101 -11.82 13.60 -4.83
N VAL A 102 -12.36 12.67 -4.03
CA VAL A 102 -13.82 12.45 -3.96
C VAL A 102 -14.53 13.73 -3.48
N GLY A 103 -13.99 14.42 -2.47
CA GLY A 103 -14.50 15.71 -2.01
C GLY A 103 -14.52 16.77 -3.11
N GLU A 104 -13.45 16.87 -3.90
CA GLU A 104 -13.35 17.83 -5.03
C GLU A 104 -14.31 17.51 -6.18
N ILE A 105 -14.59 16.22 -6.43
CA ILE A 105 -15.54 15.79 -7.45
C ILE A 105 -16.98 16.02 -7.00
N THR A 106 -17.28 15.72 -5.72
CA THR A 106 -18.65 15.78 -5.18
C THR A 106 -19.04 17.15 -4.62
N GLY A 107 -18.06 18.04 -4.38
CA GLY A 107 -18.26 19.31 -3.70
C GLY A 107 -18.44 19.17 -2.17
N ILE A 108 -18.20 17.98 -1.61
CA ILE A 108 -18.38 17.71 -0.18
C ILE A 108 -17.09 18.04 0.57
N GLY A 109 -17.12 19.08 1.40
CA GLY A 109 -15.97 19.52 2.21
C GLY A 109 -15.62 18.63 3.42
N PHE A 110 -16.40 17.58 3.70
CA PHE A 110 -16.19 16.69 4.85
C PHE A 110 -14.79 16.06 4.85
N PHE A 111 -14.26 15.67 3.68
CA PHE A 111 -12.97 14.98 3.59
C PHE A 111 -11.77 15.85 3.97
N ALA A 112 -11.94 17.18 4.09
CA ALA A 112 -10.90 18.09 4.58
C ALA A 112 -10.46 17.78 6.02
N ILE A 113 -11.30 17.10 6.83
CA ILE A 113 -10.93 16.67 8.18
C ILE A 113 -9.74 15.69 8.19
N PHE A 114 -9.50 14.97 7.09
CA PHE A 114 -8.37 14.05 6.94
C PHE A 114 -7.07 14.78 6.54
N THR A 115 -6.97 16.06 6.85
CA THR A 115 -5.77 16.89 6.65
C THR A 115 -5.26 17.44 7.98
N GLY A 116 -3.99 17.85 8.02
CA GLY A 116 -3.38 18.45 9.21
C GLY A 116 -3.18 17.49 10.38
N THR A 117 -3.47 17.96 11.60
CA THR A 117 -3.17 17.25 12.86
C THR A 117 -3.88 15.92 12.99
N LEU A 118 -5.15 15.82 12.58
CA LEU A 118 -5.89 14.56 12.66
C LEU A 118 -5.24 13.48 11.80
N ALA A 119 -4.81 13.84 10.58
CA ALA A 119 -4.14 12.91 9.69
C ALA A 119 -2.84 12.38 10.30
N LEU A 120 -2.04 13.27 10.91
CA LEU A 120 -0.82 12.89 11.61
C LEU A 120 -1.09 11.91 12.76
N LEU A 121 -2.11 12.17 13.58
CA LEU A 121 -2.49 11.26 14.66
C LEU A 121 -2.90 9.88 14.14
N ILE A 122 -3.66 9.84 13.04
CA ILE A 122 -4.05 8.57 12.40
C ILE A 122 -2.82 7.85 11.85
N TYR A 123 -1.86 8.55 11.22
CA TYR A 123 -0.62 7.93 10.74
C TYR A 123 0.18 7.29 11.87
N ILE A 124 0.32 7.99 13.01
CA ILE A 124 1.00 7.44 14.20
C ILE A 124 0.26 6.21 14.72
N LEU A 125 -1.07 6.29 14.85
CA LEU A 125 -1.88 5.19 15.34
C LEU A 125 -1.76 3.96 14.44
N VAL A 126 -1.90 4.15 13.12
CA VAL A 126 -1.76 3.08 12.12
C VAL A 126 -0.37 2.46 12.19
N PHE A 127 0.68 3.27 12.28
CA PHE A 127 2.04 2.78 12.44
C PHE A 127 2.18 1.87 13.67
N ILE A 128 1.73 2.35 14.84
CA ILE A 128 1.84 1.61 16.10
C ILE A 128 1.04 0.30 16.03
N VAL A 129 -0.22 0.35 15.59
CA VAL A 129 -1.10 -0.82 15.55
C VAL A 129 -0.56 -1.88 14.58
N VAL A 130 -0.12 -1.48 13.39
CA VAL A 130 0.42 -2.42 12.38
C VAL A 130 1.76 -2.98 12.84
N LEU A 131 2.61 -2.16 13.48
CA LEU A 131 3.91 -2.62 13.99
C LEU A 131 3.74 -3.67 15.09
N ILE A 132 2.89 -3.38 16.08
CA ILE A 132 2.59 -4.30 17.19
C ILE A 132 1.96 -5.58 16.64
N GLY A 133 0.95 -5.46 15.77
CA GLY A 133 0.32 -6.63 15.14
C GLY A 133 1.31 -7.48 14.36
N GLY A 134 2.22 -6.85 13.60
CA GLY A 134 3.26 -7.54 12.85
C GLY A 134 4.23 -8.30 13.74
N TYR A 135 4.67 -7.72 14.86
CA TYR A 135 5.54 -8.43 15.81
C TYR A 135 4.81 -9.54 16.57
N ILE A 136 3.55 -9.33 16.97
CA ILE A 136 2.73 -10.38 17.58
C ILE A 136 2.63 -11.57 16.63
N ALA A 137 2.31 -11.33 15.34
CA ALA A 137 2.25 -12.39 14.33
C ALA A 137 3.61 -13.09 14.14
N LEU A 138 4.72 -12.34 14.16
CA LEU A 138 6.06 -12.88 14.01
C LEU A 138 6.45 -13.83 15.15
N PHE A 139 6.07 -13.51 16.39
CA PHE A 139 6.40 -14.32 17.57
C PHE A 139 5.37 -15.41 17.88
N ALA A 140 4.13 -15.28 17.38
CA ALA A 140 3.09 -16.29 17.54
C ALA A 140 3.28 -17.52 16.65
N ASP A 141 4.10 -17.44 15.58
CA ASP A 141 4.48 -18.55 14.70
C ASP A 141 5.95 -18.93 14.98
N PRO A 142 6.24 -19.78 15.99
CA PRO A 142 7.60 -19.99 16.47
C PRO A 142 8.49 -20.63 15.39
N PRO A 143 9.78 -20.21 15.29
CA PRO A 143 10.73 -20.82 14.38
C PRO A 143 11.07 -22.23 14.88
N GLY A 144 10.40 -23.26 14.36
CA GLY A 144 10.72 -24.64 14.74
C GLY A 144 9.77 -25.76 14.31
N GLU A 145 8.56 -25.49 13.85
CA GLU A 145 7.68 -26.56 13.34
C GLU A 145 7.83 -26.71 11.82
N THR A 146 8.93 -27.37 11.43
CA THR A 146 9.05 -28.10 10.16
C THR A 146 9.31 -29.56 10.48
#